data_AF-A0A838G0M0-F1
#
_entry.id   AF-A0A838G0M0-F1
#
_cell.length_a   1.000
_cell.length_b   1.000
_cell.length_c   1.000
_cell.angle_alpha   90.00
_cell.angle_beta   90.00
_cell.angle_gamma   90.00
#
_symmetry.space_group_name_H-M   'P 1'
#
loop_
_entity.id
_entity.type
_entity.pdbx_description
1 polymer ?
#
loop_
_entity_poly.entity_id
_entity_poly.type
_entity_poly.pdbx_seq_one_letter_code
_entity_poly.pdbx_strand_id
1 'polypeptide(L)'
;MHGRHTRTDHGWLPAMGLVVLIVLMSAAAGTVGWLVARDSDAAPATRSLVATATGTSTATPTSSVVGDQTEQAPATLAQCRSLWASQVSDQLAADTALDQWRLHIDAMNQLTAGEITLEQAAAFWKRSRLGALRQVDHFRSVDNELQASGRRCSGAPDAGLGAAPHKQLAACQAATEARAAALALARTAITTWEHHIMDMERLRAGEITPAQATAMWLQSWRAGARQLHDYDRRATTAQRRTC
;
A
#
# COMPACT_ATOMS: atom_id res chain seq x y z
N MET A 1 -52.56 5.97 15.21
CA MET A 1 -51.59 6.10 16.33
C MET A 1 -50.36 6.78 15.80
N HIS A 2 -50.01 7.91 16.42
CA HIS A 2 -48.98 8.84 15.99
C HIS A 2 -47.61 8.42 16.54
N GLY A 3 -46.60 8.29 15.68
CA GLY A 3 -45.19 8.20 16.07
C GLY A 3 -44.37 9.21 15.28
N ARG A 4 -44.30 10.45 15.79
CA ARG A 4 -43.38 11.48 15.26
C ARG A 4 -41.99 11.16 15.77
N HIS A 5 -41.10 10.75 14.87
CA HIS A 5 -39.66 10.76 15.15
C HIS A 5 -39.14 12.19 15.06
N THR A 6 -38.81 12.76 16.21
CA THR A 6 -38.04 14.01 16.32
C THR A 6 -36.61 13.74 15.86
N ARG A 7 -36.25 14.24 14.67
CA ARG A 7 -34.86 14.46 14.28
C ARG A 7 -34.28 15.50 15.23
N THR A 8 -33.31 15.12 16.04
CA THR A 8 -32.47 16.07 16.75
C THR A 8 -31.37 16.53 15.79
N ASP A 9 -31.51 17.77 15.31
CA ASP A 9 -30.47 18.49 14.60
C ASP A 9 -29.36 18.86 15.61
N HIS A 10 -28.39 17.97 15.78
CA HIS A 10 -27.19 18.25 16.58
C HIS A 10 -26.15 18.99 15.74
N GLY A 11 -26.10 20.31 15.95
CA GLY A 11 -24.86 20.98 16.36
C GLY A 11 -23.76 21.10 15.30
N TRP A 12 -23.89 22.13 14.47
CA TRP A 12 -22.86 22.62 13.53
C TRP A 12 -21.72 23.38 14.25
N LEU A 13 -21.11 22.78 15.29
CA LEU A 13 -20.00 23.37 16.05
C LEU A 13 -18.93 22.33 16.48
N PRO A 14 -18.09 21.82 15.57
CA PRO A 14 -16.76 21.32 15.99
C PRO A 14 -15.56 21.99 15.29
N ALA A 15 -15.75 22.95 14.38
CA ALA A 15 -14.64 23.45 13.56
C ALA A 15 -13.63 24.37 14.29
N MET A 16 -14.02 25.02 15.40
CA MET A 16 -13.14 25.96 16.13
C MET A 16 -12.21 25.27 17.14
N GLY A 17 -12.51 24.05 17.59
CA GLY A 17 -11.70 23.34 18.60
C GLY A 17 -10.38 22.80 18.07
N LEU A 18 -10.27 22.54 16.76
CA LEU A 18 -9.12 21.85 16.16
C LEU A 18 -7.88 22.75 16.04
N VAL A 19 -8.05 24.07 15.88
CA VAL A 19 -6.94 25.01 15.63
C VAL A 19 -6.12 25.27 16.89
N VAL A 20 -6.74 25.27 18.08
CA VAL A 20 -6.07 25.59 19.35
C VAL A 20 -5.23 24.41 19.87
N LEU A 21 -5.64 23.17 19.61
CA LEU A 21 -4.96 21.97 20.12
C LEU A 21 -3.64 21.66 19.40
N ILE A 22 -3.48 22.07 18.14
CA ILE A 22 -2.28 21.75 17.34
C ILE A 22 -1.11 22.71 17.66
N VAL A 23 -1.37 23.96 18.05
CA VAL A 23 -0.32 24.93 18.42
C VAL A 23 0.44 24.51 19.69
N LEU A 24 -0.22 23.82 20.63
CA LEU A 24 0.36 23.42 21.92
C LEU A 24 1.43 22.31 21.81
N MET A 25 1.47 21.53 20.73
CA MET A 25 2.49 20.48 20.52
C MET A 25 3.89 21.04 20.22
N SER A 26 3.98 22.29 19.78
CA SER A 26 5.25 22.98 19.49
C SER A 26 6.12 23.17 20.73
N ALA A 27 5.51 23.28 21.90
CA ALA A 27 6.19 23.69 23.13
C ALA A 27 6.73 22.51 23.97
N ALA A 28 6.21 21.29 23.76
CA ALA A 28 6.55 20.14 24.61
C ALA A 28 7.72 19.27 24.08
N ALA A 29 8.17 19.47 22.83
CA ALA A 29 9.25 18.66 22.24
C ALA A 29 10.67 19.15 22.59
N GLY A 30 10.82 20.25 23.35
CA GLY A 30 12.10 20.89 23.62
C GLY A 30 12.86 20.44 24.89
N THR A 31 12.29 19.62 25.79
CA THR A 31 12.87 19.46 27.14
C THR A 31 13.08 18.03 27.67
N VAL A 32 12.80 16.96 26.90
CA VAL A 32 12.95 15.56 27.43
C VAL A 32 13.95 14.75 26.58
N GLY A 33 15.19 15.23 26.50
CA GLY A 33 16.24 14.63 25.68
C GLY A 33 17.53 14.26 26.41
N TRP A 34 17.54 14.08 27.74
CA TRP A 34 18.81 13.87 28.46
C TRP A 34 18.81 12.97 29.71
N LEU A 35 17.98 11.91 29.80
CA LEU A 35 18.05 11.06 31.02
C LEU A 35 17.74 9.56 30.88
N VAL A 36 18.01 8.90 29.75
CA VAL A 36 18.05 7.42 29.74
C VAL A 36 19.22 6.90 28.92
N ALA A 37 20.39 6.87 29.57
CA ALA A 37 21.45 5.91 29.30
C ALA A 37 21.82 5.28 30.65
N ARG A 38 21.49 4.00 30.85
CA ARG A 38 22.33 3.00 31.54
C ARG A 38 21.65 1.64 31.66
N ASP A 39 22.40 0.63 31.19
CA ASP A 39 22.52 -0.75 31.63
C ASP A 39 21.30 -1.69 31.62
N SER A 40 21.40 -2.74 30.79
CA SER A 40 21.68 -4.10 31.32
C SER A 40 22.06 -5.07 30.20
N ASP A 41 23.31 -5.53 30.25
CA ASP A 41 23.79 -6.78 29.67
C ASP A 41 23.00 -7.99 30.23
N ALA A 42 22.73 -8.97 29.38
CA ALA A 42 23.00 -10.41 29.62
C ALA A 42 22.30 -11.29 28.58
N ALA A 43 23.10 -11.98 27.77
CA ALA A 43 22.66 -13.16 27.01
C ALA A 43 22.34 -14.33 27.96
N PRO A 44 21.63 -15.35 27.46
CA PRO A 44 22.35 -16.60 27.29
C PRO A 44 22.12 -17.27 25.93
N ALA A 45 23.18 -17.92 25.48
CA ALA A 45 23.22 -18.85 24.37
C ALA A 45 22.28 -20.04 24.60
N THR A 46 21.53 -20.44 23.56
CA THR A 46 20.87 -21.75 23.51
C THR A 46 21.43 -22.57 22.36
N ARG A 47 21.75 -23.82 22.70
CA ARG A 47 22.50 -24.82 21.93
C ARG A 47 21.74 -25.39 20.74
N SER A 48 22.54 -25.90 19.81
CA SER A 48 22.26 -26.79 18.69
C SER A 48 21.19 -27.86 18.92
N LEU A 49 20.43 -28.14 17.85
CA LEU A 49 20.14 -29.52 17.45
C LEU A 49 20.39 -29.68 15.95
N VAL A 50 21.34 -30.57 15.67
CA VAL A 50 21.63 -31.19 14.37
C VAL A 50 20.51 -32.18 14.08
N ALA A 51 19.97 -32.14 12.87
CA ALA A 51 19.25 -33.27 12.28
C ALA A 51 19.71 -33.45 10.84
N THR A 52 20.64 -34.39 10.67
CA THR A 52 21.06 -34.99 9.41
C THR A 52 19.90 -35.84 8.88
N ALA A 53 19.44 -35.57 7.66
CA ALA A 53 18.62 -36.50 6.89
C ALA A 53 19.24 -36.67 5.50
N THR A 54 20.12 -37.67 5.40
CA THR A 54 20.64 -38.21 4.15
C THR A 54 19.56 -39.11 3.56
N GLY A 55 18.90 -38.66 2.50
CA GLY A 55 17.94 -39.44 1.73
C GLY A 55 18.30 -39.42 0.26
N THR A 56 19.23 -40.29 -0.14
CA THR A 56 19.56 -40.57 -1.53
C THR A 56 18.41 -41.33 -2.17
N SER A 57 17.63 -40.67 -3.03
CA SER A 57 16.69 -41.34 -3.94
C SER A 57 17.19 -41.15 -5.37
N THR A 58 17.89 -42.16 -5.85
CA THR A 58 18.22 -42.35 -7.26
C THR A 58 16.94 -42.78 -7.99
N ALA A 59 16.25 -41.82 -8.60
CA ALA A 59 15.15 -42.10 -9.52
C ALA A 59 15.68 -42.01 -10.95
N THR A 60 15.66 -43.15 -11.64
CA THR A 60 15.93 -43.32 -13.07
C THR A 60 14.94 -42.48 -13.90
N PRO A 61 15.38 -41.59 -14.81
CA PRO A 61 14.46 -40.92 -15.73
C PRO A 61 14.08 -41.89 -16.86
N THR A 62 12.93 -42.55 -16.71
CA THR A 62 12.24 -43.16 -17.85
C THR A 62 11.70 -42.04 -18.73
N SER A 63 12.41 -41.77 -19.82
CA SER A 63 11.96 -40.89 -20.91
C SER A 63 10.77 -41.54 -21.61
N SER A 64 9.57 -41.27 -21.11
CA SER A 64 8.35 -41.42 -21.89
C SER A 64 8.11 -40.08 -22.59
N VAL A 65 8.58 -39.99 -23.82
CA VAL A 65 8.18 -38.92 -24.77
C VAL A 65 6.75 -39.24 -25.18
N VAL A 66 5.80 -38.94 -24.28
CA VAL A 66 4.43 -38.67 -24.70
C VAL A 66 4.50 -37.26 -25.26
N GLY A 67 4.26 -37.14 -26.57
CA GLY A 67 4.13 -35.86 -27.24
C GLY A 67 2.96 -35.11 -26.63
N ASP A 68 3.24 -34.38 -25.55
CA ASP A 68 2.39 -33.34 -25.00
C ASP A 68 2.32 -32.27 -26.09
N GLN A 69 1.31 -32.42 -26.96
CA GLN A 69 0.72 -31.28 -27.64
C GLN A 69 0.01 -30.45 -26.56
N THR A 70 0.79 -29.89 -25.65
CA THR A 70 0.36 -28.79 -24.81
C THR A 70 0.10 -27.67 -25.78
N GLU A 71 -1.17 -27.53 -26.15
CA GLU A 71 -1.71 -26.50 -27.02
C GLU A 71 -1.06 -25.17 -26.64
N GLN A 72 -0.03 -24.80 -27.39
CA GLN A 72 0.82 -23.67 -27.04
C GLN A 72 -0.08 -22.45 -27.09
N ALA A 73 -0.31 -21.83 -25.93
CA ALA A 73 -1.06 -20.59 -25.88
C ALA A 73 -0.42 -19.61 -26.87
N PRO A 74 -1.22 -18.85 -27.64
CA PRO A 74 -0.69 -17.86 -28.57
C PRO A 74 0.33 -16.98 -27.86
N ALA A 75 1.45 -16.65 -28.52
CA ALA A 75 2.55 -15.90 -27.90
C ALA A 75 2.07 -14.60 -27.23
N THR A 76 1.07 -13.94 -27.82
CA THR A 76 0.41 -12.75 -27.27
C THR A 76 -0.30 -13.02 -25.94
N LEU A 77 -1.03 -14.13 -25.81
CA LEU A 77 -1.71 -14.50 -24.56
C LEU A 77 -0.69 -14.83 -23.47
N ALA A 78 0.40 -15.51 -23.82
CA ALA A 78 1.49 -15.81 -22.88
C ALA A 78 2.17 -14.52 -22.37
N GLN A 79 2.44 -13.56 -23.27
CA GLN A 79 2.97 -12.25 -22.91
C GLN A 79 2.03 -11.48 -21.96
N CYS A 80 0.74 -11.50 -22.25
CA CYS A 80 -0.28 -10.87 -21.40
C CYS A 80 -0.35 -11.50 -20.00
N ARG A 81 -0.33 -12.83 -19.91
CA ARG A 81 -0.27 -13.55 -18.62
C ARG A 81 0.98 -13.20 -17.82
N SER A 82 2.13 -13.13 -18.49
CA SER A 82 3.40 -12.74 -17.85
C SER A 82 3.34 -11.31 -17.29
N LEU A 83 2.80 -10.36 -18.05
CA LEU A 83 2.61 -8.98 -17.59
C LEU A 83 1.65 -8.93 -16.39
N TRP A 84 0.50 -9.60 -16.50
CA TRP A 84 -0.48 -9.68 -15.42
C TRP A 84 0.13 -10.24 -14.13
N ALA A 85 0.93 -11.30 -14.22
CA ALA A 85 1.62 -11.89 -13.08
C ALA A 85 2.61 -10.91 -12.43
N SER A 86 3.39 -10.17 -13.22
CA SER A 86 4.27 -9.12 -12.66
C SER A 86 3.48 -8.04 -11.94
N GLN A 87 2.36 -7.59 -12.50
CA GLN A 87 1.52 -6.58 -11.84
C GLN A 87 0.90 -7.07 -10.50
N VAL A 88 0.77 -8.39 -10.26
CA VAL A 88 0.33 -8.90 -8.94
C VAL A 88 1.32 -8.49 -7.86
N SER A 89 2.61 -8.63 -8.12
CA SER A 89 3.68 -8.28 -7.17
C SER A 89 3.66 -6.79 -6.85
N ASP A 90 3.56 -5.94 -7.87
CA ASP A 90 3.46 -4.49 -7.72
C ASP A 90 2.23 -4.07 -6.92
N GLN A 91 1.09 -4.72 -7.18
CA GLN A 91 -0.16 -4.45 -6.46
C GLN A 91 -0.03 -4.80 -4.98
N LEU A 92 0.62 -5.93 -4.64
CA LEU A 92 0.85 -6.32 -3.25
C LEU A 92 1.79 -5.33 -2.53
N ALA A 93 2.85 -4.87 -3.20
CA ALA A 93 3.74 -3.84 -2.65
C ALA A 93 3.01 -2.52 -2.44
N ALA A 94 2.14 -2.13 -3.38
CA ALA A 94 1.30 -0.94 -3.27
C ALA A 94 0.32 -1.04 -2.09
N ASP A 95 -0.36 -2.17 -1.94
CA ASP A 95 -1.29 -2.43 -0.83
C ASP A 95 -0.58 -2.30 0.52
N THR A 96 0.61 -2.89 0.65
CA THR A 96 1.42 -2.82 1.87
C THR A 96 1.84 -1.38 2.22
N ALA A 97 2.29 -0.60 1.23
CA ALA A 97 2.66 0.80 1.45
C ALA A 97 1.43 1.66 1.82
N LEU A 98 0.29 1.41 1.20
CA LEU A 98 -0.94 2.16 1.42
C LEU A 98 -1.68 1.77 2.72
N ASP A 99 -1.49 0.56 3.25
CA ASP A 99 -2.05 0.17 4.55
C ASP A 99 -1.56 1.07 5.70
N GLN A 100 -0.27 1.44 5.69
CA GLN A 100 0.26 2.37 6.68
C GLN A 100 -0.32 3.78 6.51
N TRP A 101 -0.62 4.17 5.27
CA TRP A 101 -1.28 5.45 5.00
C TRP A 101 -2.74 5.46 5.45
N ARG A 102 -3.47 4.36 5.22
CA ARG A 102 -4.84 4.15 5.74
C ARG A 102 -4.86 4.30 7.26
N LEU A 103 -3.99 3.58 7.97
CA LEU A 103 -3.89 3.68 9.44
C LEU A 103 -3.61 5.11 9.92
N HIS A 104 -2.76 5.86 9.20
CA HIS A 104 -2.46 7.24 9.55
C HIS A 104 -3.67 8.17 9.33
N ILE A 105 -4.36 8.02 8.21
CA ILE A 105 -5.58 8.78 7.88
C ILE A 105 -6.72 8.45 8.83
N ASP A 106 -6.87 7.19 9.23
CA ASP A 106 -7.90 6.77 10.19
C ASP A 106 -7.67 7.39 11.56
N ALA A 107 -6.42 7.46 12.03
CA ALA A 107 -6.10 8.17 13.27
C ALA A 107 -6.42 9.67 13.17
N MET A 108 -6.17 10.31 12.02
CA MET A 108 -6.57 11.71 11.79
C MET A 108 -8.09 11.86 11.83
N ASN A 109 -8.83 10.97 11.18
CA ASN A 109 -10.30 10.97 11.17
C ASN A 109 -10.85 10.82 12.60
N GLN A 110 -10.39 9.82 13.35
CA GLN A 110 -10.79 9.58 14.74
C GLN A 110 -10.48 10.78 15.64
N LEU A 111 -9.29 11.38 15.49
CA LEU A 111 -8.92 12.57 16.24
C LEU A 111 -9.88 13.74 15.95
N THR A 112 -10.19 13.98 14.67
CA THR A 112 -11.09 15.07 14.27
C THR A 112 -12.55 14.82 14.67
N ALA A 113 -12.95 13.56 14.80
CA ALA A 113 -14.26 13.15 15.31
C ALA A 113 -14.33 13.20 16.86
N GLY A 114 -13.21 13.42 17.54
CA GLY A 114 -13.14 13.40 19.00
C GLY A 114 -13.17 11.99 19.61
N GLU A 115 -12.94 10.96 18.79
CA GLU A 115 -12.94 9.55 19.21
C GLU A 115 -11.64 9.13 19.89
N ILE A 116 -10.54 9.81 19.58
CA ILE A 116 -9.24 9.63 20.25
C ILE A 116 -8.66 10.98 20.69
N THR A 117 -7.82 10.95 21.72
CA THR A 117 -7.06 12.12 22.16
C THR A 117 -5.89 12.41 21.24
N LEU A 118 -5.35 13.63 21.32
CA LEU A 118 -4.14 13.99 20.59
C LEU A 118 -2.93 13.13 20.99
N GLU A 119 -2.82 12.75 22.26
CA GLU A 119 -1.76 11.86 22.74
C GLU A 119 -1.86 10.47 22.11
N GLN A 120 -3.07 9.92 22.03
CA GLN A 120 -3.32 8.64 21.36
C GLN A 120 -2.98 8.72 19.88
N ALA A 121 -3.43 9.78 19.19
CA ALA A 121 -3.12 10.02 17.78
C ALA A 121 -1.60 10.13 17.54
N ALA A 122 -0.88 10.87 18.37
CA ALA A 122 0.57 11.01 18.28
C ALA A 122 1.30 9.66 18.45
N ALA A 123 0.84 8.81 19.37
CA ALA A 123 1.37 7.46 19.54
C ALA A 123 1.11 6.59 18.30
N PHE A 124 -0.06 6.69 17.67
CA PHE A 124 -0.36 6.03 16.39
C PHE A 124 0.57 6.51 15.28
N TRP A 125 0.69 7.83 15.07
CA TRP A 125 1.53 8.39 14.01
C TRP A 125 3.01 8.05 14.19
N LYS A 126 3.50 8.03 15.44
CA LYS A 126 4.87 7.57 15.75
C LYS A 126 5.09 6.14 15.27
N ARG A 127 4.13 5.24 15.50
CA ARG A 127 4.21 3.84 15.04
C ARG A 127 4.04 3.71 13.53
N SER A 128 3.06 4.40 12.94
CA SER A 128 2.75 4.28 11.50
C SER A 128 3.88 4.78 10.60
N ARG A 129 4.72 5.70 11.10
CA ARG A 129 5.92 6.17 10.40
C ARG A 129 7.04 5.13 10.35
N LEU A 130 7.15 4.26 11.36
CA LEU A 130 8.25 3.29 11.43
C LEU A 130 8.16 2.29 10.27
N GLY A 131 9.16 2.34 9.39
CA GLY A 131 9.20 1.49 8.20
C GLY A 131 8.33 1.97 7.03
N ALA A 132 7.59 3.07 7.17
CA ALA A 132 6.76 3.61 6.08
C ALA A 132 7.57 3.94 4.84
N LEU A 133 8.69 4.63 5.02
CA LEU A 133 9.58 4.94 3.89
C LEU A 133 10.12 3.67 3.22
N ARG A 134 10.46 2.63 3.99
CA ARG A 134 10.91 1.36 3.41
C ARG A 134 9.82 0.68 2.56
N GLN A 135 8.55 0.77 2.94
CA GLN A 135 7.46 0.21 2.13
C GLN A 135 7.21 1.04 0.88
N VAL A 136 7.31 2.36 0.97
CA VAL A 136 7.29 3.26 -0.19
C VAL A 136 8.43 2.90 -1.14
N ASP A 137 9.67 2.79 -0.64
CA ASP A 137 10.85 2.44 -1.44
C ASP A 137 10.70 1.07 -2.11
N HIS A 138 10.17 0.08 -1.38
CA HIS A 138 9.90 -1.25 -1.93
C HIS A 138 8.91 -1.18 -3.10
N PHE A 139 7.78 -0.49 -2.93
CA PHE A 139 6.84 -0.25 -4.02
C PHE A 139 7.49 0.46 -5.21
N ARG A 140 8.26 1.53 -4.97
CA ARG A 140 8.96 2.26 -6.04
C ARG A 140 9.91 1.36 -6.81
N SER A 141 10.63 0.48 -6.13
CA SER A 141 11.55 -0.47 -6.77
C SER A 141 10.83 -1.37 -7.75
N VAL A 142 9.78 -2.07 -7.29
CA VAL A 142 9.04 -3.03 -8.15
C VAL A 142 8.27 -2.32 -9.27
N ASP A 143 7.69 -1.14 -8.98
CA ASP A 143 6.98 -0.34 -9.99
C ASP A 143 7.93 0.17 -11.07
N ASN A 144 9.13 0.62 -10.69
CA ASN A 144 10.16 1.03 -11.64
C ASN A 144 10.62 -0.14 -12.54
N GLU A 145 10.78 -1.34 -11.99
CA GLU A 145 11.10 -2.54 -12.77
C GLU A 145 9.99 -2.87 -13.78
N LEU A 146 8.72 -2.81 -13.36
CA LEU A 146 7.58 -3.00 -14.24
C LEU A 146 7.56 -1.95 -15.36
N GLN A 147 7.72 -0.66 -15.03
CA GLN A 147 7.75 0.43 -16.02
C GLN A 147 8.93 0.29 -16.99
N ALA A 148 10.12 0.03 -16.48
CA ALA A 148 11.34 -0.15 -17.27
C ALA A 148 11.26 -1.34 -18.22
N SER A 149 10.49 -2.39 -17.86
CA SER A 149 10.30 -3.55 -18.75
C SER A 149 9.65 -3.19 -20.09
N GLY A 150 8.92 -2.08 -20.18
CA GLY A 150 8.22 -1.64 -21.40
C GLY A 150 7.18 -2.64 -21.92
N ARG A 151 6.90 -3.72 -21.17
CA ARG A 151 6.01 -4.81 -21.59
C ARG A 151 4.58 -4.30 -21.70
N ARG A 152 3.91 -4.71 -22.77
CA ARG A 152 2.51 -4.40 -23.02
C ARG A 152 1.74 -5.68 -23.32
N CYS A 153 0.50 -5.71 -22.88
CA CYS A 153 -0.47 -6.71 -23.33
C CYS A 153 -1.24 -6.09 -24.50
N SER A 154 -0.59 -5.99 -25.66
CA SER A 154 -1.17 -5.41 -26.88
C SER A 154 -0.87 -6.34 -28.05
N GLY A 155 -1.88 -6.65 -28.85
CA GLY A 155 -1.74 -7.48 -30.03
C GLY A 155 -3.12 -7.85 -30.57
N ALA A 156 -3.25 -7.86 -31.90
CA ALA A 156 -4.40 -8.46 -32.54
C ALA A 156 -4.37 -9.99 -32.26
N PRO A 157 -5.53 -10.63 -32.10
CA PRO A 157 -5.57 -12.08 -32.08
C PRO A 157 -5.00 -12.63 -33.41
N ASP A 158 -4.25 -13.72 -33.37
CA ASP A 158 -3.83 -14.38 -34.60
C ASP A 158 -5.08 -14.82 -35.38
N ALA A 159 -5.13 -14.46 -36.67
CA ALA A 159 -6.30 -14.67 -37.54
C ALA A 159 -6.67 -16.16 -37.72
N GLY A 160 -5.75 -17.07 -37.42
CA GLY A 160 -5.97 -18.52 -37.46
C GLY A 160 -6.51 -19.13 -36.17
N LEU A 161 -6.66 -18.36 -35.09
CA LEU A 161 -7.15 -18.88 -33.81
C LEU A 161 -8.67 -18.94 -33.77
N GLY A 162 -9.19 -19.96 -33.10
CA GLY A 162 -10.61 -20.08 -32.79
C GLY A 162 -11.10 -19.01 -31.80
N ALA A 163 -12.43 -18.93 -31.63
CA ALA A 163 -13.09 -17.92 -30.80
C ALA A 163 -12.69 -17.98 -29.31
N ALA A 164 -12.35 -19.16 -28.77
CA ALA A 164 -12.00 -19.33 -27.37
C ALA A 164 -10.66 -18.65 -26.99
N PRO A 165 -9.54 -18.88 -27.70
CA PRO A 165 -8.31 -18.11 -27.51
C PRO A 165 -8.49 -16.59 -27.63
N HIS A 166 -9.34 -16.13 -28.55
CA HIS A 166 -9.64 -14.70 -28.71
C HIS A 166 -10.33 -14.13 -27.46
N LYS A 167 -11.32 -14.84 -26.91
CA LYS A 167 -12.01 -14.43 -25.68
C LYS A 167 -11.06 -14.41 -24.48
N GLN A 168 -10.15 -15.39 -24.36
CA GLN A 168 -9.14 -15.42 -23.29
C GLN A 168 -8.17 -14.25 -23.40
N LEU A 169 -7.69 -13.94 -24.61
CA LEU A 169 -6.82 -12.79 -24.85
C LEU A 169 -7.51 -11.47 -24.48
N ALA A 170 -8.76 -11.27 -24.92
CA ALA A 170 -9.53 -10.07 -24.60
C ALA A 170 -9.77 -9.91 -23.09
N ALA A 171 -10.09 -11.01 -22.39
CA ALA A 171 -10.24 -11.01 -20.94
C ALA A 171 -8.93 -10.62 -20.24
N CYS A 172 -7.81 -11.19 -20.69
CA CYS A 172 -6.51 -10.89 -20.11
C CYS A 172 -6.10 -9.44 -20.37
N GLN A 173 -6.27 -8.93 -21.59
CA GLN A 173 -6.04 -7.51 -21.93
C GLN A 173 -6.80 -6.58 -20.97
N ALA A 174 -8.10 -6.83 -20.78
CA ALA A 174 -8.92 -6.02 -19.90
C ALA A 174 -8.55 -6.16 -18.41
N ALA A 175 -8.07 -7.33 -17.98
CA ALA A 175 -7.53 -7.53 -16.63
C ALA A 175 -6.26 -6.68 -16.43
N THR A 176 -5.28 -6.84 -17.33
CA THR A 176 -3.99 -6.13 -17.29
C THR A 176 -4.15 -4.61 -17.31
N GLU A 177 -5.11 -4.10 -18.10
CA GLU A 177 -5.45 -2.67 -18.15
C GLU A 177 -6.08 -2.20 -16.83
N ALA A 178 -7.04 -2.95 -16.27
CA ALA A 178 -7.68 -2.58 -15.02
C ALA A 178 -6.68 -2.48 -13.85
N ARG A 179 -5.70 -3.39 -13.80
CA ARG A 179 -4.65 -3.36 -12.78
C ARG A 179 -3.62 -2.27 -13.04
N ALA A 180 -3.26 -1.99 -14.29
CA ALA A 180 -2.44 -0.82 -14.63
C ALA A 180 -3.10 0.49 -14.15
N ALA A 181 -4.42 0.62 -14.31
CA ALA A 181 -5.17 1.76 -13.79
C ALA A 181 -5.19 1.83 -12.25
N ALA A 182 -5.24 0.68 -11.55
CA ALA A 182 -5.11 0.64 -10.09
C ALA A 182 -3.73 1.11 -9.64
N LEU A 183 -2.65 0.57 -10.24
CA LEU A 183 -1.27 0.94 -9.95
C LEU A 183 -1.00 2.42 -10.21
N ALA A 184 -1.59 3.01 -11.25
CA ALA A 184 -1.50 4.45 -11.48
C ALA A 184 -2.06 5.29 -10.33
N LEU A 185 -3.22 4.90 -9.77
CA LEU A 185 -3.79 5.56 -8.59
C LEU A 185 -2.94 5.31 -7.34
N ALA A 186 -2.38 4.11 -7.21
CA ALA A 186 -1.46 3.77 -6.13
C ALA A 186 -0.23 4.68 -6.13
N ARG A 187 0.39 4.92 -7.29
CA ARG A 187 1.51 5.88 -7.43
C ARG A 187 1.14 7.27 -6.92
N THR A 188 -0.04 7.78 -7.28
CA THR A 188 -0.51 9.10 -6.83
C THR A 188 -0.69 9.14 -5.31
N ALA A 189 -1.32 8.13 -4.73
CA ALA A 189 -1.53 8.01 -3.29
C ALA A 189 -0.20 7.88 -2.53
N ILE A 190 0.70 7.02 -3.01
CA ILE A 190 2.03 6.79 -2.42
C ILE A 190 2.92 8.03 -2.51
N THR A 191 2.90 8.78 -3.63
CA THR A 191 3.61 10.08 -3.69
C THR A 191 3.12 11.06 -2.63
N THR A 192 1.81 11.11 -2.37
CA THR A 192 1.25 11.98 -1.34
C THR A 192 1.67 11.53 0.06
N TRP A 193 1.68 10.22 0.31
CA TRP A 193 2.14 9.64 1.56
C TRP A 193 3.63 9.91 1.79
N GLU A 194 4.46 9.70 0.78
CA GLU A 194 5.90 9.95 0.79
C GLU A 194 6.24 11.39 1.16
N HIS A 195 5.61 12.37 0.50
CA HIS A 195 5.79 13.79 0.84
C HIS A 195 5.36 14.09 2.28
N HIS A 196 4.25 13.52 2.74
CA HIS A 196 3.80 13.70 4.12
C HIS A 196 4.80 13.13 5.14
N ILE A 197 5.42 11.98 4.87
CA ILE A 197 6.50 11.43 5.70
C ILE A 197 7.68 12.39 5.74
N MET A 198 8.09 12.93 4.58
CA MET A 198 9.18 13.89 4.51
C MET A 198 8.87 15.15 5.31
N ASP A 199 7.65 15.68 5.24
CA ASP A 199 7.26 16.86 6.03
C ASP A 199 7.29 16.60 7.54
N MET A 200 6.93 15.38 7.98
CA MET A 200 7.10 14.98 9.38
C MET A 200 8.59 14.99 9.80
N GLU A 201 9.49 14.54 8.92
CA GLU A 201 10.93 14.57 9.19
C GLU A 201 11.50 15.99 9.16
N ARG A 202 11.05 16.84 8.25
CA ARG A 202 11.44 18.26 8.18
C ARG A 202 11.01 19.02 9.43
N LEU A 203 9.81 18.78 9.94
CA LEU A 203 9.39 19.33 11.23
C LEU A 203 10.30 18.85 12.37
N ARG A 204 10.63 17.55 12.39
CA ARG A 204 11.54 16.98 13.41
C ARG A 204 12.95 17.58 13.34
N ALA A 205 13.43 17.88 12.14
CA ALA A 205 14.72 18.54 11.91
C ALA A 205 14.70 20.05 12.18
N GLY A 206 13.53 20.65 12.44
CA GLY A 206 13.37 22.09 12.66
C GLY A 206 13.42 22.91 11.36
N GLU A 207 13.29 22.28 10.19
CA GLU A 207 13.35 22.95 8.89
C GLU A 207 12.04 23.66 8.52
N ILE A 208 10.93 23.23 9.10
CA ILE A 208 9.61 23.88 8.95
C ILE A 208 8.99 24.13 10.31
N THR A 209 8.23 25.21 10.41
CA THR A 209 7.50 25.55 11.64
C THR A 209 6.31 24.58 11.86
N PRO A 210 5.85 24.41 13.10
CA PRO A 210 4.64 23.64 13.40
C PRO A 210 3.40 24.11 12.63
N ALA A 211 3.25 25.43 12.43
CA ALA A 211 2.15 26.00 11.65
C ALA A 211 2.22 25.60 10.17
N GLN A 212 3.42 25.63 9.56
CA GLN A 212 3.63 25.16 8.19
C GLN A 212 3.35 23.67 8.08
N ALA A 213 3.92 22.85 8.97
CA ALA A 213 3.70 21.40 8.99
C ALA A 213 2.20 21.06 9.10
N THR A 214 1.47 21.74 9.99
CA THR A 214 0.02 21.55 10.15
C THR A 214 -0.75 21.82 8.86
N ALA A 215 -0.45 22.93 8.17
CA ALA A 215 -1.11 23.26 6.92
C ALA A 215 -0.84 22.19 5.83
N MET A 216 0.41 21.74 5.72
CA MET A 216 0.81 20.69 4.78
C MET A 216 0.16 19.35 5.12
N TRP A 217 0.14 18.95 6.39
CA TRP A 217 -0.51 17.71 6.85
C TRP A 217 -2.02 17.73 6.60
N LEU A 218 -2.70 18.84 6.85
CA LEU A 218 -4.14 18.97 6.54
C LEU A 218 -4.42 18.83 5.04
N GLN A 219 -3.56 19.37 4.20
CA GLN A 219 -3.65 19.21 2.75
C GLN A 219 -3.44 17.75 2.33
N SER A 220 -2.36 17.12 2.81
CA SER A 220 -2.01 15.72 2.53
C SER A 220 -3.07 14.75 3.03
N TRP A 221 -3.63 14.94 4.23
CA TRP A 221 -4.71 14.12 4.78
C TRP A 221 -5.95 14.14 3.87
N ARG A 222 -6.41 15.34 3.47
CA ARG A 222 -7.60 15.48 2.62
C ARG A 222 -7.38 14.88 1.23
N ALA A 223 -6.20 15.09 0.64
CA ALA A 223 -5.85 14.50 -0.65
C ALA A 223 -5.74 12.98 -0.56
N GLY A 224 -4.99 12.49 0.43
CA GLY A 224 -4.76 11.07 0.69
C GLY A 224 -6.05 10.29 0.93
N ALA A 225 -7.00 10.83 1.70
CA ALA A 225 -8.28 10.18 1.94
C ALA A 225 -9.06 9.93 0.64
N ARG A 226 -9.09 10.92 -0.28
CA ARG A 226 -9.73 10.75 -1.59
C ARG A 226 -8.98 9.76 -2.47
N GLN A 227 -7.65 9.86 -2.51
CA GLN A 227 -6.80 8.99 -3.33
C GLN A 227 -6.89 7.53 -2.90
N LEU A 228 -6.90 7.24 -1.60
CA LEU A 228 -7.10 5.89 -1.06
C LEU A 228 -8.46 5.32 -1.49
N HIS A 229 -9.54 6.10 -1.34
CA HIS A 229 -10.85 5.67 -1.79
C HIS A 229 -10.90 5.36 -3.29
N ASP A 230 -10.29 6.21 -4.13
CA ASP A 230 -10.23 5.98 -5.58
C ASP A 230 -9.39 4.73 -5.93
N TYR A 231 -8.27 4.55 -5.25
CA TYR A 231 -7.44 3.35 -5.36
C TYR A 231 -8.21 2.09 -4.96
N ASP A 232 -8.83 2.06 -3.77
CA ASP A 232 -9.54 0.89 -3.23
C ASP A 232 -10.67 0.44 -4.17
N ARG A 233 -11.44 1.40 -4.70
CA ARG A 233 -12.49 1.14 -5.69
C ARG A 233 -11.94 0.51 -6.96
N ARG A 234 -10.80 1.00 -7.45
CA ARG A 234 -10.17 0.51 -8.69
C ARG A 234 -9.48 -0.83 -8.48
N ALA A 235 -8.73 -1.00 -7.38
CA ALA A 235 -8.06 -2.22 -6.98
C ALA A 235 -9.08 -3.37 -6.82
N THR A 236 -10.18 -3.13 -6.11
CA THR A 236 -11.28 -4.10 -5.99
C THR A 236 -11.85 -4.51 -7.34
N THR A 237 -12.00 -3.56 -8.27
CA THR A 237 -12.46 -3.86 -9.64
C THR A 237 -11.44 -4.67 -10.43
N ALA A 238 -10.14 -4.38 -10.28
CA ALA A 238 -9.06 -5.12 -10.92
C ALA A 238 -8.95 -6.55 -10.37
N GLN A 239 -9.09 -6.75 -9.06
CA GLN A 239 -9.03 -8.06 -8.39
C GLN A 239 -10.13 -9.03 -8.85
N ARG A 240 -11.29 -8.51 -9.26
CA ARG A 240 -12.40 -9.34 -9.80
C ARG A 240 -12.16 -9.84 -11.23
N ARG A 241 -11.14 -9.33 -11.92
CA ARG A 241 -10.81 -9.76 -13.29
C ARG A 241 -9.76 -10.85 -13.27
N THR A 242 -9.84 -11.75 -14.25
CA THR A 242 -8.93 -12.88 -14.38
C THR A 242 -8.22 -12.86 -15.73
N CYS A 243 -6.97 -13.29 -15.65
CA CYS A 243 -6.10 -13.76 -16.71
C CYS A 243 -5.38 -15.00 -16.15
#